data_AF-A0A7V2W4D2-F1
#
_entry.id   AF-A0A7V2W4D2-F1
#
_cell.length_a   1.000
_cell.length_b   1.000
_cell.length_c   1.000
_cell.angle_alpha   90.00
_cell.angle_beta   90.00
_cell.angle_gamma   90.00
#
_symmetry.space_group_name_H-M   'P 1'
#
loop_
_entity.id
_entity.type
_entity.pdbx_description
1 polymer ?
#
loop_
_entity_poly.entity_id
_entity_poly.type
_entity_poly.pdbx_seq_one_letter_code
_entity_poly.pdbx_strand_id
1 'polypeptide(L)'
;MKKNLVLSLSILFFIQLAAGQNQINYLPLNSCDPSADMDDLKSLDKYFTSTILVGMGESTHGTHEFFTMRHRVFKYLVLNHGFNTFFLEADYSNCLRADRYINGAEDDLHKVTLSLGLWPWETEEMADLISWMKEYNSGHDENKLSFIGCDMQQINTTIDEIDRIIMAYDSDLVDTSNYVNISQEAFYKINDWETLGRYKNIVKEKKALINKLDFRGNDKYIYQTLTRHLDQIVEEKYNPKFYSFRDVKMAENILYHLENNTEIKGFFWA
;
A
#
# COMPACT_ATOMS: atom_id res chain seq x y z
N MET A 1 18.91 1.16 73.31
CA MET A 1 18.22 0.30 72.33
C MET A 1 18.73 0.65 70.93
N LYS A 2 19.39 -0.30 70.27
CA LYS A 2 19.75 -0.21 68.84
C LYS A 2 18.47 -0.05 68.02
N LYS A 3 18.43 0.90 67.08
CA LYS A 3 17.51 0.84 65.94
C LYS A 3 18.38 0.81 64.69
N ASN A 4 18.30 -0.33 64.01
CA ASN A 4 19.07 -0.67 62.83
C ASN A 4 18.63 0.18 61.64
N LEU A 5 19.63 0.61 60.88
CA LEU A 5 19.53 1.13 59.53
C LEU A 5 19.05 0.00 58.59
N VAL A 6 18.11 0.29 57.68
CA VAL A 6 17.97 -0.47 56.43
C VAL A 6 17.94 0.55 55.30
N LEU A 7 19.13 0.80 54.74
CA LEU A 7 19.30 1.41 53.44
C LEU A 7 19.20 0.25 52.44
N SER A 8 18.10 0.15 51.67
CA SER A 8 18.04 -0.83 50.58
C SER A 8 18.89 -0.32 49.42
N LEU A 9 20.15 -0.72 49.40
CA LEU A 9 21.00 -0.62 48.23
C LEU A 9 20.56 -1.71 47.25
N SER A 10 19.68 -1.36 46.32
CA SER A 10 19.35 -2.22 45.19
C SER A 10 20.55 -2.28 44.24
N ILE A 11 21.56 -3.07 44.61
CA ILE A 11 22.56 -3.58 43.67
C ILE A 11 21.80 -4.61 42.82
N LEU A 12 21.17 -4.14 41.76
CA LEU A 12 20.75 -5.01 40.68
C LEU A 12 22.02 -5.40 39.91
N PHE A 13 22.30 -6.70 39.97
CA PHE A 13 23.30 -7.43 39.22
C PHE A 13 23.35 -6.93 37.75
N PHE A 14 24.25 -6.00 37.45
CA PHE A 14 24.93 -5.97 36.15
C PHE A 14 25.98 -7.07 36.22
N ILE A 15 25.72 -8.24 35.65
CA ILE A 15 26.68 -9.22 35.10
C ILE A 15 25.86 -10.48 34.80
N GLN A 16 25.86 -10.90 33.53
CA GLN A 16 25.21 -12.07 32.90
C GLN A 16 23.96 -11.79 32.05
N LEU A 17 24.12 -10.97 31.01
CA LEU A 17 23.43 -11.17 29.73
C LEU A 17 24.21 -10.59 28.52
N ALA A 18 25.52 -10.40 28.66
CA ALA A 18 26.41 -9.94 27.58
C ALA A 18 27.31 -11.07 27.03
N ALA A 19 26.91 -12.34 27.21
CA ALA A 19 27.66 -13.51 26.74
C ALA A 19 26.87 -14.40 25.77
N GLY A 20 25.73 -13.90 25.26
CA GLY A 20 24.91 -14.60 24.26
C GLY A 20 24.97 -14.01 22.84
N GLN A 21 25.69 -12.91 22.62
CA GLN A 21 25.75 -12.20 21.33
C GLN A 21 27.09 -12.35 20.57
N ASN A 22 27.97 -13.26 20.98
CA ASN A 22 29.29 -13.39 20.35
C ASN A 22 29.26 -14.07 18.95
N GLN A 23 28.08 -14.36 18.40
CA GLN A 23 27.88 -14.70 16.99
C GLN A 23 26.53 -14.20 16.48
N ILE A 24 26.22 -12.91 16.66
CA ILE A 24 25.20 -12.30 15.79
C ILE A 24 25.84 -12.10 14.42
N ASN A 25 25.46 -12.93 13.45
CA ASN A 25 25.69 -12.62 12.05
C ASN A 25 24.74 -11.48 11.67
N TYR A 26 25.25 -10.26 11.60
CA TYR A 26 24.54 -9.12 11.04
C TYR A 26 25.20 -8.71 9.72
N LEU A 27 24.40 -8.15 8.82
CA LEU A 27 24.89 -7.49 7.62
C LEU A 27 24.89 -5.98 7.91
N PRO A 28 26.06 -5.33 7.98
CA PRO A 28 26.10 -3.89 8.20
C PRO A 28 25.49 -3.17 7.00
N LEU A 29 24.53 -2.29 7.27
CA LEU A 29 24.03 -1.32 6.29
C LEU A 29 24.71 0.01 6.56
N ASN A 30 25.32 0.59 5.53
CA ASN A 30 26.15 1.78 5.66
C ASN A 30 25.35 3.08 5.58
N SER A 31 24.12 3.04 5.07
CA SER A 31 23.25 4.21 4.91
C SER A 31 21.77 3.81 4.79
N CYS A 32 20.86 4.74 5.09
CA CYS A 32 19.45 4.67 4.69
C CYS A 32 19.13 5.59 3.49
N ASP A 33 20.06 6.45 3.07
CA ASP A 33 19.88 7.39 1.96
C ASP A 33 19.67 6.66 0.62
N PRO A 34 18.56 6.88 -0.12
CA PRO A 34 18.28 6.25 -1.41
C PRO A 34 19.26 6.63 -2.55
N SER A 35 20.06 7.66 -2.34
CA SER A 35 21.11 8.11 -3.26
C SER A 35 22.50 7.54 -2.95
N ALA A 36 22.69 6.94 -1.77
CA ALA A 36 23.94 6.31 -1.40
C ALA A 36 24.26 5.09 -2.28
N ASP A 37 25.55 4.77 -2.38
CA ASP A 37 26.02 3.52 -3.00
C ASP A 37 25.33 2.30 -2.38
N MET A 38 25.09 1.25 -3.16
CA MET A 38 24.30 0.08 -2.76
C MET A 38 25.13 -1.21 -2.57
N ASP A 39 26.47 -1.11 -2.42
CA ASP A 39 27.35 -2.28 -2.31
C ASP A 39 27.10 -3.14 -1.06
N ASP A 40 26.65 -2.53 0.05
CA ASP A 40 26.26 -3.24 1.26
C ASP A 40 25.03 -4.16 1.04
N LEU A 41 24.14 -3.81 0.12
CA LEU A 41 22.95 -4.59 -0.24
C LEU A 41 23.27 -5.82 -1.11
N LYS A 42 24.43 -5.87 -1.79
CA LYS A 42 24.86 -7.04 -2.60
C LYS A 42 24.93 -8.34 -1.79
N SER A 43 25.23 -8.23 -0.50
CA SER A 43 25.23 -9.36 0.42
C SER A 43 23.87 -10.07 0.53
N LEU A 44 22.78 -9.40 0.12
CA LEU A 44 21.41 -9.91 0.12
C LEU A 44 21.00 -10.60 -1.19
N ASP A 45 21.80 -10.53 -2.26
CA ASP A 45 21.41 -11.00 -3.61
C ASP A 45 20.90 -12.44 -3.63
N LYS A 46 21.52 -13.31 -2.83
CA LYS A 46 21.13 -14.73 -2.70
C LYS A 46 19.68 -14.93 -2.25
N TYR A 47 19.05 -13.94 -1.63
CA TYR A 47 17.65 -13.99 -1.19
C TYR A 47 16.67 -13.50 -2.25
N PHE A 48 17.14 -12.89 -3.34
CA PHE A 48 16.28 -12.22 -4.33
C PHE A 48 16.22 -12.91 -5.69
N THR A 49 17.14 -13.84 -5.97
CA THR A 49 17.28 -14.50 -7.29
C THR A 49 15.99 -15.14 -7.80
N SER A 50 15.28 -15.90 -6.96
CA SER A 50 14.01 -16.56 -7.31
C SER A 50 12.79 -15.95 -6.62
N THR A 51 12.95 -14.77 -6.03
CA THR A 51 11.91 -14.13 -5.22
C THR A 51 11.07 -13.22 -6.09
N ILE A 52 9.75 -13.44 -6.11
CA ILE A 52 8.78 -12.64 -6.88
C ILE A 52 8.09 -11.57 -6.03
N LEU A 53 8.12 -11.70 -4.70
CA LEU A 53 7.51 -10.76 -3.77
C LEU A 53 8.41 -10.60 -2.54
N VAL A 54 8.75 -9.36 -2.20
CA VAL A 54 9.45 -9.00 -0.96
C VAL A 54 8.50 -8.13 -0.13
N GLY A 55 8.14 -8.59 1.06
CA GLY A 55 7.43 -7.77 2.05
C GLY A 55 8.42 -7.11 3.00
N MET A 56 8.29 -5.79 3.21
CA MET A 56 9.16 -5.01 4.08
C MET A 56 8.34 -4.18 5.06
N GLY A 57 8.01 -4.81 6.19
CA GLY A 57 7.22 -4.22 7.28
C GLY A 57 7.90 -3.05 8.00
N GLU A 58 7.17 -2.37 8.88
CA GLU A 58 7.69 -1.29 9.72
C GLU A 58 7.47 -1.45 11.22
N SER A 59 8.40 -0.90 12.02
CA SER A 59 8.22 -0.91 13.49
C SER A 59 7.35 0.26 13.96
N THR A 60 7.33 1.36 13.22
CA THR A 60 6.57 2.58 13.51
C THR A 60 6.23 3.31 12.21
N HIS A 61 5.04 3.91 12.16
CA HIS A 61 4.68 4.87 11.11
C HIS A 61 5.43 6.20 11.31
N GLY A 62 5.91 6.79 10.22
CA GLY A 62 6.48 8.15 10.20
C GLY A 62 7.95 8.27 10.62
N THR A 63 8.71 7.18 10.60
CA THR A 63 10.17 7.24 10.85
C THR A 63 10.93 7.45 9.54
N HIS A 64 11.59 8.60 9.41
CA HIS A 64 12.37 8.98 8.21
C HIS A 64 13.26 7.85 7.69
N GLU A 65 14.06 7.23 8.56
CA GLU A 65 15.03 6.20 8.18
C GLU A 65 14.36 4.92 7.65
N PHE A 66 13.13 4.62 8.08
CA PHE A 66 12.38 3.49 7.54
C PHE A 66 11.90 3.77 6.12
N PHE A 67 11.48 5.00 5.84
CA PHE A 67 11.05 5.38 4.50
C PHE A 67 12.22 5.37 3.53
N THR A 68 13.30 6.06 3.89
CA THR A 68 14.49 6.17 3.04
C THR A 68 15.15 4.82 2.82
N MET A 69 15.26 3.98 3.87
CA MET A 69 15.81 2.63 3.70
C MET A 69 14.94 1.75 2.78
N ARG A 70 13.61 1.82 2.87
CA ARG A 70 12.73 1.06 1.96
C ARG A 70 12.82 1.55 0.52
N HIS A 71 12.87 2.87 0.31
CA HIS A 71 13.13 3.42 -1.02
C HIS A 71 14.47 2.90 -1.54
N ARG A 72 15.55 2.94 -0.74
CA ARG A 72 16.86 2.40 -1.11
C ARG A 72 16.82 0.91 -1.49
N VAL A 73 16.15 0.07 -0.69
CA VAL A 73 16.01 -1.37 -0.98
C VAL A 73 15.17 -1.60 -2.23
N PHE A 74 14.04 -0.91 -2.38
CA PHE A 74 13.19 -1.04 -3.56
C PHE A 74 13.95 -0.66 -4.84
N LYS A 75 14.65 0.48 -4.82
CA LYS A 75 15.52 0.93 -5.91
C LYS A 75 16.61 -0.10 -6.24
N TYR A 76 17.23 -0.72 -5.24
CA TYR A 76 18.19 -1.80 -5.45
C TYR A 76 17.56 -3.01 -6.16
N LEU A 77 16.37 -3.43 -5.73
CA LEU A 77 15.64 -4.55 -6.30
C LEU A 77 15.17 -4.28 -7.73
N VAL A 78 14.75 -3.05 -8.03
CA VAL A 78 14.41 -2.60 -9.38
C VAL A 78 15.63 -2.71 -10.29
N LEU A 79 16.75 -2.11 -9.88
CA LEU A 79 17.94 -2.00 -10.73
C LEU A 79 18.70 -3.32 -10.92
N ASN A 80 18.68 -4.22 -9.94
CA ASN A 80 19.52 -5.42 -9.95
C ASN A 80 18.74 -6.74 -10.02
N HIS A 81 17.46 -6.74 -9.65
CA HIS A 81 16.65 -7.97 -9.53
C HIS A 81 15.35 -7.93 -10.33
N GLY A 82 15.12 -6.89 -11.14
CA GLY A 82 13.97 -6.78 -12.04
C GLY A 82 12.62 -6.62 -11.33
N PHE A 83 12.60 -6.08 -10.11
CA PHE A 83 11.35 -5.69 -9.46
C PHE A 83 10.73 -4.52 -10.22
N ASN A 84 9.41 -4.53 -10.40
CA ASN A 84 8.71 -3.56 -11.23
C ASN A 84 7.37 -3.08 -10.64
N THR A 85 6.97 -3.60 -9.49
CA THR A 85 5.69 -3.22 -8.88
C THR A 85 5.89 -2.87 -7.41
N PHE A 86 5.48 -1.67 -7.04
CA PHE A 86 5.44 -1.21 -5.66
C PHE A 86 4.02 -1.36 -5.12
N PHE A 87 3.84 -2.24 -4.14
CA PHE A 87 2.60 -2.41 -3.41
C PHE A 87 2.65 -1.61 -2.11
N LEU A 88 1.72 -0.69 -1.92
CA LEU A 88 1.59 0.11 -0.70
C LEU A 88 0.37 -0.33 0.11
N GLU A 89 0.51 -0.34 1.44
CA GLU A 89 -0.61 -0.41 2.39
C GLU A 89 -1.46 0.89 2.35
N ALA A 90 -2.09 1.13 1.21
CA ALA A 90 -3.02 2.21 0.92
C ALA A 90 -4.07 1.72 -0.07
N ASP A 91 -5.21 2.41 -0.12
CA ASP A 91 -6.30 2.05 -1.00
C ASP A 91 -5.89 2.09 -2.48
N TYR A 92 -6.31 1.06 -3.24
CA TYR A 92 -6.04 1.01 -4.68
C TYR A 92 -6.52 2.27 -5.42
N SER A 93 -7.72 2.76 -5.07
CA SER A 93 -8.31 3.98 -5.65
C SER A 93 -7.45 5.23 -5.40
N ASN A 94 -6.87 5.35 -4.21
CA ASN A 94 -6.00 6.45 -3.83
C ASN A 94 -4.64 6.38 -4.54
N CYS A 95 -4.11 5.18 -4.78
CA CYS A 95 -2.84 4.96 -5.48
C CYS A 95 -2.91 5.19 -7.00
N LEU A 96 -4.08 5.11 -7.64
CA LEU A 96 -4.22 5.28 -9.11
C LEU A 96 -3.71 6.63 -9.62
N ARG A 97 -3.80 7.69 -8.80
CA ARG A 97 -3.26 9.00 -9.18
C ARG A 97 -1.73 9.00 -9.22
N ALA A 98 -1.09 8.36 -8.24
CA ALA A 98 0.36 8.16 -8.23
C ALA A 98 0.81 7.28 -9.40
N ASP A 99 0.10 6.19 -9.68
CA ASP A 99 0.40 5.31 -10.81
C ASP A 99 0.33 6.05 -12.16
N ARG A 100 -0.71 6.86 -12.38
CA ARG A 100 -0.80 7.73 -13.58
C ARG A 100 0.34 8.75 -13.63
N TYR A 101 0.69 9.36 -12.50
CA TYR A 101 1.75 10.35 -12.42
C TYR A 101 3.12 9.76 -12.80
N ILE A 102 3.48 8.59 -12.27
CA ILE A 102 4.75 7.93 -12.60
C ILE A 102 4.76 7.43 -14.06
N ASN A 103 3.59 7.25 -14.68
CA ASN A 103 3.46 6.87 -16.09
C ASN A 103 3.31 8.06 -17.04
N GLY A 104 3.64 9.28 -16.60
CA GLY A 104 3.77 10.46 -17.45
C GLY A 104 2.56 11.39 -17.46
N ALA A 105 1.56 11.18 -16.59
CA ALA A 105 0.55 12.20 -16.38
C ALA A 105 1.16 13.46 -15.76
N GLU A 106 0.77 14.61 -16.29
CA GLU A 106 1.13 15.91 -15.71
C GLU A 106 0.24 16.17 -14.49
N ASP A 107 0.89 16.35 -13.34
CA ASP A 107 0.25 16.67 -12.07
C ASP A 107 1.27 17.32 -11.12
N ASP A 108 0.79 17.87 -10.02
CA ASP A 108 1.62 18.37 -8.94
C ASP A 108 2.00 17.23 -7.98
N LEU A 109 3.31 16.98 -7.82
CA LEU A 109 3.82 15.89 -6.98
C LEU A 109 3.26 15.92 -5.57
N HIS A 110 3.16 17.11 -4.95
CA HIS A 110 2.64 17.25 -3.60
C HIS A 110 1.17 16.81 -3.50
N LYS A 111 0.31 17.24 -4.44
CA LYS A 111 -1.08 16.78 -4.52
C LYS A 111 -1.22 15.29 -4.84
N VAL A 112 -0.29 14.72 -5.61
CA VAL A 112 -0.24 13.27 -5.86
C VAL A 112 0.06 12.53 -4.57
N THR A 113 1.08 12.94 -3.81
CA THR A 113 1.42 12.32 -2.53
C THR A 113 0.27 12.43 -1.52
N LEU A 114 -0.35 13.61 -1.39
CA LEU A 114 -1.51 13.80 -0.52
C LEU A 114 -2.73 12.95 -0.93
N SER A 115 -2.82 12.55 -2.20
CA SER A 115 -3.94 11.72 -2.66
C SER A 115 -3.89 10.28 -2.17
N LEU A 116 -2.75 9.83 -1.62
CA LEU A 116 -2.64 8.53 -0.95
C LEU A 116 -3.56 8.43 0.27
N GLY A 117 -3.98 9.58 0.83
CA GLY A 117 -5.16 9.68 1.71
C GLY A 117 -4.99 9.17 3.13
N LEU A 118 -3.76 8.86 3.56
CA LEU A 118 -3.43 8.45 4.91
C LEU A 118 -2.16 9.18 5.38
N TRP A 119 -2.20 9.72 6.60
CA TRP A 119 -1.12 10.53 7.18
C TRP A 119 0.28 9.88 7.16
N PRO A 120 0.47 8.54 7.26
CA PRO A 120 1.82 7.97 7.18
C PRO A 120 2.46 8.19 5.82
N TRP A 121 1.67 8.37 4.76
CA TRP A 121 2.13 8.52 3.38
C TRP A 121 2.25 9.98 2.95
N GLU A 122 1.77 10.92 3.76
CA GLU A 122 1.82 12.36 3.50
C GLU A 122 3.19 12.96 3.88
N THR A 123 4.26 12.43 3.31
CA THR A 123 5.64 12.78 3.69
C THR A 123 6.51 13.15 2.48
N GLU A 124 7.62 13.86 2.75
CA GLU A 124 8.60 14.19 1.71
C GLU A 124 9.28 12.92 1.18
N GLU A 125 9.55 11.93 2.02
CA GLU A 125 10.19 10.69 1.61
C GLU A 125 9.32 9.86 0.65
N MET A 126 7.99 9.88 0.83
CA MET A 126 7.06 9.26 -0.12
C MET A 126 7.01 10.05 -1.44
N ALA A 127 7.05 11.39 -1.38
CA ALA A 127 7.15 12.22 -2.57
C ALA A 127 8.45 11.95 -3.36
N ASP A 128 9.58 11.78 -2.67
CA ASP A 128 10.86 11.44 -3.27
C ASP A 128 10.84 10.08 -3.97
N LEU A 129 10.21 9.07 -3.35
CA LEU A 129 10.00 7.76 -3.98
C LEU A 129 9.17 7.88 -5.26
N ILE A 130 8.02 8.58 -5.21
CA ILE A 130 7.14 8.79 -6.37
C ILE A 130 7.87 9.55 -7.47
N SER A 131 8.66 10.57 -7.12
CA SER A 131 9.47 11.34 -8.07
C SER A 131 10.51 10.45 -8.76
N TRP A 132 11.26 9.66 -7.99
CA TRP A 132 12.24 8.73 -8.53
C TRP A 132 11.60 7.68 -9.46
N MET A 133 10.42 7.16 -9.11
CA MET A 133 9.68 6.23 -9.97
C MET A 133 9.26 6.88 -11.30
N LYS A 134 8.82 8.14 -11.29
CA LYS A 134 8.51 8.91 -12.51
C LYS A 134 9.76 9.11 -13.37
N GLU A 135 10.89 9.47 -12.77
CA GLU A 135 12.17 9.61 -13.47
C GLU A 135 12.61 8.29 -14.10
N TYR A 136 12.52 7.18 -13.36
CA TYR A 136 12.81 5.84 -13.87
C TYR A 136 11.93 5.52 -15.09
N ASN A 137 10.61 5.65 -14.96
CA ASN A 137 9.67 5.33 -16.04
C ASN A 137 9.82 6.23 -17.27
N SER A 138 10.27 7.48 -17.10
CA SER A 138 10.51 8.40 -18.22
C SER A 138 11.73 7.99 -19.04
N GLY A 139 12.67 7.25 -18.45
CA GLY A 139 13.88 6.75 -19.11
C GLY A 139 13.79 5.32 -19.66
N HIS A 140 12.65 4.64 -19.49
CA HIS A 140 12.49 3.22 -19.84
C HIS A 140 11.20 2.99 -20.63
N ASP A 141 11.29 2.34 -21.79
CA ASP A 141 10.13 1.95 -22.60
C ASP A 141 9.56 0.58 -22.20
N GLU A 142 10.42 -0.30 -21.65
CA GLU A 142 10.08 -1.63 -21.15
C GLU A 142 10.28 -1.70 -19.63
N ASN A 143 9.63 -2.66 -18.96
CA ASN A 143 9.76 -2.86 -17.49
C ASN A 143 9.46 -1.62 -16.65
N LYS A 144 8.50 -0.80 -17.07
CA LYS A 144 8.03 0.35 -16.30
C LYS A 144 7.50 -0.08 -14.93
N LEU A 145 7.72 0.79 -13.96
CA LEU A 145 7.25 0.64 -12.59
C LEU A 145 5.75 0.91 -12.50
N SER A 146 5.06 0.11 -11.69
CA SER A 146 3.67 0.33 -11.28
C SER A 146 3.60 0.70 -9.79
N PHE A 147 2.65 1.58 -9.44
CA PHE A 147 2.37 1.99 -8.05
C PHE A 147 0.97 1.54 -7.66
N ILE A 148 0.86 0.50 -6.83
CA ILE A 148 -0.41 -0.19 -6.56
C ILE A 148 -0.73 -0.14 -5.07
N GLY A 149 -1.92 0.33 -4.72
CA GLY A 149 -2.46 0.17 -3.36
C GLY A 149 -3.11 -1.21 -3.20
N CYS A 150 -2.80 -1.93 -2.13
CA CYS A 150 -3.41 -3.24 -1.87
C CYS A 150 -4.52 -3.22 -0.81
N ASP A 151 -4.72 -2.08 -0.15
CA ASP A 151 -5.68 -1.91 0.92
C ASP A 151 -7.09 -1.56 0.41
N MET A 152 -8.07 -1.65 1.30
CA MET A 152 -9.49 -1.47 1.01
C MET A 152 -10.23 -0.90 2.23
N GLN A 153 -10.05 0.39 2.51
CA GLN A 153 -10.68 1.10 3.63
C GLN A 153 -11.57 2.27 3.19
N GLN A 154 -11.26 2.90 2.05
CA GLN A 154 -11.86 4.15 1.61
C GLN A 154 -12.98 3.91 0.60
N ILE A 155 -14.21 3.76 1.10
CA ILE A 155 -15.37 3.44 0.24
C ILE A 155 -15.70 4.56 -0.75
N ASN A 156 -15.60 5.82 -0.30
CA ASN A 156 -16.04 6.97 -1.10
C ASN A 156 -15.08 7.20 -2.27
N THR A 157 -13.77 7.24 -2.02
CA THR A 157 -12.77 7.40 -3.09
C THR A 157 -12.83 6.27 -4.11
N THR A 158 -13.11 5.05 -3.65
CA THR A 158 -13.31 3.88 -4.52
C THR A 158 -14.54 4.02 -5.40
N ILE A 159 -15.67 4.46 -4.84
CA ILE A 159 -16.91 4.74 -5.59
C ILE A 159 -16.69 5.87 -6.61
N ASP A 160 -16.03 6.95 -6.20
CA ASP A 160 -15.75 8.12 -7.03
C ASP A 160 -14.87 7.77 -8.23
N GLU A 161 -13.86 6.91 -8.05
CA GLU A 161 -13.01 6.45 -9.15
C GLU A 161 -13.77 5.53 -10.10
N ILE A 162 -14.61 4.63 -9.58
CA ILE A 162 -15.49 3.80 -10.40
C ILE A 162 -16.42 4.68 -11.26
N ASP A 163 -17.01 5.71 -10.66
CA ASP A 163 -17.86 6.66 -11.38
C ASP A 163 -17.10 7.45 -12.43
N ARG A 164 -15.90 7.93 -12.11
CA ARG A 164 -15.06 8.61 -13.09
C ARG A 164 -14.83 7.74 -14.32
N ILE A 165 -14.57 6.44 -14.12
CA ILE A 165 -14.44 5.49 -15.22
C ILE A 165 -15.77 5.37 -15.97
N ILE A 166 -16.90 5.12 -15.29
CA ILE A 166 -18.21 5.02 -15.95
C ILE A 166 -18.50 6.25 -16.80
N MET A 167 -18.29 7.47 -16.26
CA MET A 167 -18.52 8.74 -16.96
C MET A 167 -17.68 8.88 -18.24
N ALA A 168 -16.48 8.28 -18.28
CA ALA A 168 -15.63 8.33 -19.47
C ALA A 168 -16.16 7.46 -20.63
N TYR A 169 -17.03 6.48 -20.34
CA TYR A 169 -17.59 5.56 -21.32
C TYR A 169 -19.08 5.83 -21.61
N ASP A 170 -19.88 6.04 -20.57
CA ASP A 170 -21.30 6.32 -20.66
C ASP A 170 -21.77 7.04 -19.38
N SER A 171 -21.95 8.37 -19.47
CA SER A 171 -22.36 9.20 -18.34
C SER A 171 -23.77 8.92 -17.84
N ASP A 172 -24.65 8.36 -18.68
CA ASP A 172 -26.05 8.10 -18.31
C ASP A 172 -26.16 6.90 -17.35
N LEU A 173 -25.10 6.11 -17.21
CA LEU A 173 -25.02 4.98 -16.29
C LEU A 173 -24.57 5.35 -14.88
N VAL A 174 -24.17 6.61 -14.63
CA VAL A 174 -23.88 7.09 -13.28
C VAL A 174 -25.15 7.54 -12.58
N ASP A 175 -25.62 6.75 -11.62
CA ASP A 175 -26.74 7.12 -10.78
C ASP A 175 -26.27 7.93 -9.56
N THR A 176 -26.36 9.26 -9.66
CA THR A 176 -26.00 10.14 -8.54
C THR A 176 -27.04 10.17 -7.42
N SER A 177 -28.25 9.64 -7.64
CA SER A 177 -29.32 9.65 -6.64
C SER A 177 -29.03 8.74 -5.45
N ASN A 178 -28.21 7.70 -5.66
CA ASN A 178 -27.73 6.83 -4.61
C ASN A 178 -26.75 7.53 -3.65
N TYR A 179 -26.01 8.55 -4.09
CA TYR A 179 -25.03 9.28 -3.24
C TYR A 179 -25.67 10.22 -2.23
N VAL A 180 -26.84 10.77 -2.55
CA VAL A 180 -27.56 11.71 -1.68
C VAL A 180 -27.98 11.07 -0.35
N ASN A 181 -28.08 9.74 -0.32
CA ASN A 181 -28.52 8.96 0.84
C ASN A 181 -27.39 8.16 1.51
N ILE A 182 -26.14 8.37 1.09
CA ILE A 182 -24.97 7.79 1.76
C ILE A 182 -24.57 8.71 2.92
N SER A 183 -24.32 8.13 4.09
CA SER A 183 -23.91 8.89 5.27
C SER A 183 -22.67 9.73 4.98
N GLN A 184 -22.66 11.00 5.40
CA GLN A 184 -21.44 11.81 5.44
C GLN A 184 -20.44 11.31 6.49
N GLU A 185 -20.86 10.39 7.36
CA GLU A 185 -19.98 9.75 8.32
C GLU A 185 -18.98 8.83 7.61
N ALA A 186 -17.77 8.74 8.17
CA ALA A 186 -16.78 7.80 7.70
C ALA A 186 -17.34 6.36 7.76
N PHE A 187 -17.18 5.61 6.68
CA PHE A 187 -17.79 4.28 6.51
C PHE A 187 -17.49 3.31 7.66
N TYR A 188 -16.29 3.38 8.24
CA TYR A 188 -15.93 2.56 9.40
C TYR A 188 -16.82 2.80 10.63
N LYS A 189 -17.53 3.93 10.73
CA LYS A 189 -18.49 4.23 11.82
C LYS A 189 -19.90 3.68 11.56
N ILE A 190 -20.23 3.37 10.30
CA ILE A 190 -21.56 2.92 9.91
C ILE A 190 -21.77 1.48 10.38
N ASN A 191 -22.86 1.26 11.11
CA ASN A 191 -23.24 -0.07 11.63
C ASN A 191 -24.75 -0.36 11.48
N ASP A 192 -25.53 0.57 10.92
CA ASP A 192 -26.95 0.35 10.70
C ASP A 192 -27.20 -0.50 9.44
N TRP A 193 -28.05 -1.51 9.57
CA TRP A 193 -28.29 -2.50 8.50
C TRP A 193 -28.93 -1.90 7.25
N GLU A 194 -29.69 -0.81 7.39
CA GLU A 194 -30.33 -0.14 6.26
C GLU A 194 -29.28 0.52 5.36
N THR A 195 -28.35 1.28 5.94
CA THR A 195 -27.25 1.91 5.19
C THR A 195 -26.28 0.87 4.63
N LEU A 196 -25.93 -0.16 5.40
CA LEU A 196 -25.11 -1.26 4.87
C LEU A 196 -25.80 -1.99 3.71
N GLY A 197 -27.13 -2.15 3.76
CA GLY A 197 -27.94 -2.67 2.67
C GLY A 197 -27.87 -1.80 1.41
N ARG A 198 -27.87 -0.46 1.56
CA ARG A 198 -27.65 0.47 0.44
C ARG A 198 -26.28 0.27 -0.22
N TYR A 199 -25.21 0.20 0.56
CA TYR A 199 -23.87 -0.04 0.01
C TYR A 199 -23.76 -1.39 -0.70
N LYS A 200 -24.40 -2.44 -0.19
CA LYS A 200 -24.45 -3.74 -0.87
C LYS A 200 -25.15 -3.67 -2.23
N ASN A 201 -26.20 -2.85 -2.35
CA ASN A 201 -26.85 -2.60 -3.64
C ASN A 201 -25.93 -1.85 -4.61
N ILE A 202 -25.23 -0.82 -4.12
CA ILE A 202 -24.23 -0.07 -4.92
C ILE A 202 -23.15 -1.00 -5.47
N VAL A 203 -22.60 -1.90 -4.65
CA VAL A 203 -21.63 -2.92 -5.08
C VAL A 203 -22.21 -3.77 -6.22
N LYS A 204 -23.44 -4.27 -6.03
CA LYS A 204 -24.12 -5.13 -7.02
C LYS A 204 -24.35 -4.40 -8.35
N GLU A 205 -24.80 -3.15 -8.29
CA GLU A 205 -25.07 -2.32 -9.45
C GLU A 205 -23.78 -2.04 -10.24
N LYS A 206 -22.72 -1.56 -9.56
CA LYS A 206 -21.42 -1.29 -10.20
C LYS A 206 -20.82 -2.55 -10.81
N LYS A 207 -20.83 -3.68 -10.10
CA LYS A 207 -20.36 -4.96 -10.67
C LYS A 207 -21.14 -5.38 -11.93
N ALA A 208 -22.43 -5.08 -12.02
CA ALA A 208 -23.24 -5.44 -13.19
C ALA A 208 -22.91 -4.59 -14.43
N LEU A 209 -22.32 -3.41 -14.28
CA LEU A 209 -21.96 -2.53 -15.39
C LEU A 209 -20.74 -3.01 -16.18
N ILE A 210 -19.92 -3.90 -15.62
CA ILE A 210 -18.69 -4.36 -16.28
C ILE A 210 -18.93 -4.98 -17.68
N ASN A 211 -20.08 -5.62 -17.89
CA ASN A 211 -20.41 -6.24 -19.18
C ASN A 211 -21.18 -5.29 -20.11
N LYS A 212 -21.47 -4.07 -19.67
CA LYS A 212 -22.20 -3.05 -20.44
C LYS A 212 -21.28 -1.98 -21.02
N LEU A 213 -20.10 -1.79 -20.42
CA LEU A 213 -19.13 -0.78 -20.83
C LEU A 213 -18.15 -1.35 -21.86
N ASP A 214 -17.89 -0.59 -22.92
CA ASP A 214 -16.91 -0.93 -23.97
C ASP A 214 -15.51 -0.45 -23.56
N PHE A 215 -14.94 -1.09 -22.55
CA PHE A 215 -13.64 -0.70 -21.97
C PHE A 215 -12.49 -0.74 -22.99
N ARG A 216 -11.57 0.20 -22.86
CA ARG A 216 -10.34 0.32 -23.65
C ARG A 216 -9.11 0.16 -22.75
N GLY A 217 -8.03 -0.37 -23.34
CA GLY A 217 -6.76 -0.51 -22.64
C GLY A 217 -6.90 -1.27 -21.32
N ASN A 218 -6.32 -0.72 -20.25
CA ASN A 218 -6.32 -1.34 -18.93
C ASN A 218 -7.56 -0.99 -18.07
N ASP A 219 -8.49 -0.18 -18.58
CA ASP A 219 -9.60 0.34 -17.78
C ASP A 219 -10.51 -0.77 -17.26
N LYS A 220 -10.69 -1.86 -18.02
CA LYS A 220 -11.46 -3.03 -17.56
C LYS A 220 -10.85 -3.65 -16.31
N TYR A 221 -9.53 -3.78 -16.28
CA TYR A 221 -8.80 -4.36 -15.16
C TYR A 221 -8.84 -3.44 -13.93
N ILE A 222 -8.64 -2.14 -14.14
CA ILE A 222 -8.77 -1.13 -13.08
C ILE A 222 -10.18 -1.17 -12.50
N TYR A 223 -11.21 -1.20 -13.35
CA TYR A 223 -12.61 -1.30 -12.93
C TYR A 223 -12.90 -2.58 -12.14
N GLN A 224 -12.38 -3.72 -12.60
CA GLN A 224 -12.49 -5.01 -11.89
C GLN A 224 -11.84 -4.95 -10.51
N THR A 225 -10.64 -4.40 -10.42
CA THR A 225 -9.92 -4.24 -9.15
C THR A 225 -10.68 -3.32 -8.19
N LEU A 226 -11.15 -2.15 -8.65
CA LEU A 226 -11.93 -1.23 -7.84
C LEU A 226 -13.24 -1.84 -7.32
N THR A 227 -13.99 -2.53 -8.19
CA THR A 227 -15.25 -3.18 -7.78
C THR A 227 -15.02 -4.39 -6.85
N ARG A 228 -13.87 -5.05 -6.94
CA ARG A 228 -13.42 -6.06 -5.98
C ARG A 228 -13.12 -5.43 -4.61
N HIS A 229 -12.33 -4.35 -4.56
CA HIS A 229 -12.02 -3.67 -3.29
C HIS A 229 -13.29 -3.08 -2.65
N LEU A 230 -14.18 -2.50 -3.45
CA LEU A 230 -15.48 -1.99 -2.98
C LEU A 230 -16.32 -3.08 -2.31
N ASP A 231 -16.34 -4.29 -2.86
CA ASP A 231 -17.03 -5.43 -2.26
C ASP A 231 -16.40 -5.85 -0.94
N GLN A 232 -15.07 -5.93 -0.88
CA GLN A 232 -14.33 -6.28 0.34
C GLN A 232 -14.57 -5.27 1.47
N ILE A 233 -14.56 -3.97 1.16
CA ILE A 233 -14.88 -2.90 2.13
C ILE A 233 -16.26 -3.15 2.76
N VAL A 234 -17.26 -3.44 1.93
CA VAL A 234 -18.63 -3.69 2.42
C VAL A 234 -18.71 -5.03 3.16
N GLU A 235 -18.03 -6.06 2.70
CA GLU A 235 -18.01 -7.40 3.29
C GLU A 235 -17.38 -7.42 4.69
N GLU A 236 -16.38 -6.56 4.94
CA GLU A 236 -15.72 -6.44 6.26
C GLU A 236 -16.74 -6.21 7.38
N LYS A 237 -17.78 -5.41 7.13
CA LYS A 237 -18.85 -5.09 8.09
C LYS A 237 -19.70 -6.30 8.51
N TYR A 238 -19.67 -7.38 7.73
CA TYR A 238 -20.42 -8.60 8.00
C TYR A 238 -19.55 -9.71 8.61
N ASN A 239 -18.25 -9.49 8.78
CA ASN A 239 -17.30 -10.50 9.25
C ASN A 239 -16.74 -10.17 10.66
N PRO A 240 -17.16 -10.88 11.72
CA PRO A 240 -16.82 -10.55 13.11
C PRO A 240 -15.34 -10.82 13.51
N LYS A 241 -14.50 -11.34 12.61
CA LYS A 241 -13.03 -11.46 12.80
C LYS A 241 -12.28 -10.26 12.22
N PHE A 242 -12.69 -9.08 12.67
CA PHE A 242 -12.34 -7.76 12.14
C PHE A 242 -10.83 -7.59 11.85
N TYR A 243 -9.96 -7.96 12.80
CA TYR A 243 -8.51 -7.71 12.65
C TYR A 243 -7.82 -8.53 11.56
N SER A 244 -8.22 -9.79 11.35
CA SER A 244 -7.57 -10.62 10.31
C SER A 244 -8.17 -10.44 8.93
N PHE A 245 -9.38 -9.86 8.83
CA PHE A 245 -10.08 -9.74 7.54
C PHE A 245 -9.30 -8.82 6.59
N ARG A 246 -8.97 -7.60 7.02
CA ARG A 246 -8.22 -6.63 6.24
C ARG A 246 -6.88 -7.20 5.76
N ASP A 247 -6.07 -7.76 6.66
CA ASP A 247 -4.76 -8.33 6.31
C ASP A 247 -4.88 -9.47 5.29
N VAL A 248 -5.86 -10.36 5.47
CA VAL A 248 -6.14 -11.45 4.52
C VAL A 248 -6.55 -10.87 3.16
N LYS A 249 -7.39 -9.84 3.13
CA LYS A 249 -7.82 -9.20 1.88
C LYS A 249 -6.70 -8.43 1.20
N MET A 250 -5.79 -7.79 1.93
CA MET A 250 -4.60 -7.16 1.36
C MET A 250 -3.70 -8.19 0.68
N ALA A 251 -3.46 -9.33 1.36
CA ALA A 251 -2.70 -10.43 0.78
C ALA A 251 -3.40 -11.00 -0.49
N GLU A 252 -4.71 -11.24 -0.43
CA GLU A 252 -5.49 -11.67 -1.60
C GLU A 252 -5.43 -10.66 -2.75
N ASN A 253 -5.35 -9.35 -2.48
CA ASN A 253 -5.27 -8.32 -3.51
C ASN A 253 -3.90 -8.30 -4.18
N ILE A 254 -2.80 -8.44 -3.42
CA ILE A 254 -1.46 -8.61 -4.00
C ILE A 254 -1.42 -9.87 -4.88
N LEU A 255 -1.95 -10.99 -4.39
CA LEU A 255 -2.04 -12.23 -5.17
C LEU A 255 -2.86 -12.05 -6.44
N TYR A 256 -3.97 -11.32 -6.38
CA TYR A 256 -4.79 -11.00 -7.56
C TYR A 256 -3.96 -10.29 -8.65
N HIS A 257 -3.08 -9.35 -8.29
CA HIS A 257 -2.18 -8.72 -9.26
C HIS A 257 -1.16 -9.72 -9.84
N LEU A 258 -0.50 -10.50 -8.99
CA LEU A 258 0.50 -11.49 -9.41
C LEU A 258 -0.07 -12.59 -10.32
N GLU A 259 -1.30 -13.03 -10.06
CA GLU A 259 -1.99 -14.06 -10.85
C GLU A 259 -2.43 -13.55 -12.23
N ASN A 260 -2.75 -12.25 -12.35
CA ASN A 260 -3.18 -11.64 -13.60
C ASN A 260 -2.01 -11.13 -14.46
N ASN A 261 -0.80 -11.03 -13.92
CA ASN A 261 0.39 -10.65 -14.67
C ASN A 261 1.64 -11.37 -14.14
N THR A 262 2.11 -12.37 -14.90
CA THR A 262 3.27 -13.20 -14.55
C THR A 262 4.61 -12.47 -14.65
N GLU A 263 4.65 -11.26 -15.21
CA GLU A 263 5.85 -10.43 -15.29
C GLU A 263 6.05 -9.58 -14.03
N ILE A 264 5.08 -9.56 -13.11
CA ILE A 264 5.21 -8.78 -11.88
C ILE A 264 6.25 -9.40 -10.95
N LYS A 265 7.17 -8.54 -10.50
CA LYS A 265 8.00 -8.76 -9.30
C LYS A 265 7.74 -7.61 -8.33
N GLY A 266 7.11 -7.95 -7.21
CA GLY A 266 6.50 -7.01 -6.27
C GLY A 266 7.34 -6.69 -5.05
N PHE A 267 7.36 -5.42 -4.64
CA PHE A 267 7.84 -4.98 -3.34
C PHE A 267 6.65 -4.46 -2.54
N PHE A 268 6.33 -5.10 -1.42
CA PHE A 268 5.21 -4.76 -0.55
C PHE A 268 5.67 -4.00 0.69
N TRP A 269 5.13 -2.81 0.87
CA TRP A 269 5.32 -1.95 2.02
C TRP A 269 4.06 -1.94 2.89
N ALA A 270 4.23 -2.40 4.13
CA ALA A 270 3.28 -2.30 5.25
C ALA A 270 4.05 -2.08 6.57
#